data_AF-A0A3S1GJF4-F1
#
_entry.id   AF-A0A3S1GJF4-F1
#
_cell.length_a   1.000
_cell.length_b   1.000
_cell.length_c   1.000
_cell.angle_alpha   90.00
_cell.angle_beta   90.00
_cell.angle_gamma   90.00
#
_symmetry.space_group_name_H-M   'P 1'
#
loop_
_entity.id
_entity.type
_entity.pdbx_description
1 polymer ?
#
loop_
_entity_poly.entity_id
_entity_poly.type
_entity_poly.pdbx_seq_one_letter_code
_entity_poly.pdbx_strand_id
1 'polypeptide(L)'
;ALATASRLVAKVDSAALQDGYDLYLHGFIVADDGRWVVVQQGMNGDARQARRYHWLSEGLTSFVDQPHAAIEGEAQGEIVNLTDRRAEKARSGQVELLKTMSPEKILTELAVLEPKPEPEPAAQPMLPNLVMPAHHDVRESDIVMRRLHGNIASAIESGPKDFPELLLVPGVGPRTVRALAMVSEVVHGAPYRFFDPARFSLAHGGKDRHPFPVPLKVYDETISVLKSAVGKAKLGRSEELEALRRLDGESRRMERYVTGPSLKEIVAGEMDQSHLLGGRSVFGWEGTKGSEEA
;
A
#
# COMPACT_ATOMS: atom_id res chain seq x y z
N ALA A 1 16.55 36.78 19.60
CA ALA A 1 16.60 37.22 18.19
C ALA A 1 17.17 36.13 17.27
N LEU A 2 18.45 35.74 17.43
CA LEU A 2 19.10 34.76 16.53
C LEU A 2 18.43 33.37 16.50
N ALA A 3 17.97 32.85 17.63
CA ALA A 3 17.21 31.60 17.67
C ALA A 3 15.86 31.65 16.92
N THR A 4 15.28 32.85 16.78
CA THR A 4 14.08 33.06 15.96
C THR A 4 14.45 33.13 14.48
N ALA A 5 15.54 33.81 14.14
CA ALA A 5 16.07 33.88 12.78
C ALA A 5 16.41 32.47 12.24
N SER A 6 17.17 31.67 13.00
CA SER A 6 17.50 30.27 12.64
C SER A 6 16.25 29.44 12.35
N ARG A 7 15.22 29.53 13.23
CA ARG A 7 13.95 28.82 13.03
C ARG A 7 13.17 29.30 11.82
N LEU A 8 13.13 30.61 11.58
CA LEU A 8 12.47 31.17 10.41
C LEU A 8 13.15 30.71 9.13
N VAL A 9 14.48 30.76 9.05
CA VAL A 9 15.25 30.28 7.90
C VAL A 9 14.92 28.81 7.59
N ALA A 10 14.96 27.94 8.61
CA ALA A 10 14.59 26.53 8.45
C ALA A 10 13.15 26.38 7.94
N LYS A 11 12.20 27.17 8.47
CA LYS A 11 10.79 27.10 8.06
C LYS A 11 10.56 27.61 6.65
N VAL A 12 11.20 28.70 6.25
CA VAL A 12 11.08 29.25 4.90
C VAL A 12 11.54 28.22 3.88
N ASP A 13 12.71 27.63 4.07
CA ASP A 13 13.27 26.66 3.13
C ASP A 13 12.46 25.36 3.09
N SER A 14 11.83 24.96 4.20
CA SER A 14 11.01 23.73 4.25
C SER A 14 9.56 23.90 3.77
N ALA A 15 8.99 25.11 3.83
CA ALA A 15 7.53 25.30 3.71
C ALA A 15 7.14 26.39 2.70
N ALA A 16 7.91 27.47 2.60
CA ALA A 16 7.65 28.53 1.64
C ALA A 16 8.24 28.20 0.26
N LEU A 17 9.30 27.38 0.21
CA LEU A 17 9.88 26.87 -1.01
C LEU A 17 9.57 25.37 -1.13
N GLN A 18 8.53 25.02 -1.87
CA GLN A 18 8.11 23.62 -2.08
C GLN A 18 8.73 23.11 -3.38
N ASP A 19 10.01 22.77 -3.25
CA ASP A 19 10.85 22.32 -4.35
C ASP A 19 11.17 20.82 -4.22
N GLY A 20 10.56 20.10 -3.28
CA GLY A 20 10.76 18.65 -3.15
C GLY A 20 12.14 18.23 -2.63
N TYR A 21 12.90 19.14 -2.01
CA TYR A 21 14.12 18.81 -1.28
C TYR A 21 13.87 18.88 0.23
N ASP A 22 13.95 17.73 0.88
CA ASP A 22 13.79 17.65 2.34
C ASP A 22 15.09 18.07 3.04
N LEU A 23 14.99 19.06 3.92
CA LEU A 23 16.14 19.56 4.68
C LEU A 23 16.65 18.50 5.67
N TYR A 24 17.92 18.14 5.54
CA TYR A 24 18.58 17.19 6.44
C TYR A 24 19.79 17.80 7.16
N LEU A 25 20.27 18.96 6.73
CA LEU A 25 21.36 19.69 7.36
C LEU A 25 21.00 21.17 7.54
N HIS A 26 21.24 21.68 8.75
CA HIS A 26 21.10 23.10 9.08
C HIS A 26 22.39 23.60 9.73
N GLY A 27 23.17 24.41 9.01
CA GLY A 27 24.37 25.06 9.53
C GLY A 27 24.12 26.53 9.79
N PHE A 28 24.11 26.95 11.05
CA PHE A 28 23.96 28.35 11.45
C PHE A 28 25.29 28.85 12.04
N ILE A 29 25.91 29.82 11.37
CA ILE A 29 27.24 30.34 11.74
C ILE A 29 27.08 31.81 12.11
N VAL A 30 27.68 32.21 13.24
CA VAL A 30 27.58 33.56 13.80
C VAL A 30 28.98 34.13 13.98
N ALA A 31 29.18 35.36 13.51
CA ALA A 31 30.40 36.13 13.73
C ALA A 31 30.33 36.92 15.05
N ASP A 32 31.48 37.37 15.52
CA ASP A 32 31.63 38.18 16.74
C ASP A 32 30.98 39.57 16.64
N ASP A 33 30.86 40.11 15.42
CA ASP A 33 30.12 41.33 15.11
C ASP A 33 28.59 41.15 15.03
N GLY A 34 28.09 39.94 15.27
CA GLY A 34 26.67 39.60 15.27
C GLY A 34 26.06 39.32 13.89
N ARG A 35 26.84 39.40 12.81
CA ARG A 35 26.41 38.89 11.49
C ARG A 35 26.34 37.36 11.50
N TRP A 36 25.49 36.81 10.65
CA TRP A 36 25.29 35.37 10.57
C TRP A 36 25.07 34.91 9.13
N VAL A 37 25.40 33.64 8.89
CA VAL A 37 25.10 32.93 7.65
C VAL A 37 24.40 31.63 7.98
N VAL A 38 23.51 31.20 7.09
CA VAL A 38 22.93 29.86 7.14
C VAL A 38 23.22 29.15 5.84
N VAL A 39 23.74 27.92 5.96
CA VAL A 39 23.83 26.99 4.86
C VAL A 39 22.96 25.80 5.22
N GLN A 40 21.87 25.64 4.49
CA GLN A 40 21.01 24.48 4.62
C GLN A 40 21.25 23.53 3.45
N GLN A 41 21.10 22.23 3.71
CA GLN A 41 21.16 21.22 2.67
C GLN A 41 19.87 20.40 2.67
N GLY A 42 19.21 20.43 1.52
CA GLY A 42 18.07 19.59 1.20
C GLY A 42 18.47 18.42 0.33
N MET A 43 17.79 17.30 0.46
CA MET A 43 17.97 16.11 -0.37
C MET A 43 16.65 15.78 -1.06
N ASN A 44 16.72 15.52 -2.36
CA ASN A 44 15.63 14.93 -3.12
C ASN A 44 15.97 13.45 -3.34
N GLY A 45 15.24 12.55 -2.67
CA GLY A 45 15.49 11.11 -2.72
C GLY A 45 15.26 10.51 -4.10
N ASP A 46 14.28 11.03 -4.84
CA ASP A 46 13.90 10.54 -6.17
C ASP A 46 14.94 10.93 -7.22
N ALA A 47 15.37 12.20 -7.22
CA ALA A 47 16.41 12.72 -8.10
C ALA A 47 17.82 12.28 -7.68
N ARG A 48 17.99 11.73 -6.46
CA ARG A 48 19.30 11.43 -5.85
C ARG A 48 20.26 12.63 -5.85
N GLN A 49 19.70 13.82 -5.66
CA GLN A 49 20.42 15.08 -5.70
C GLN A 49 20.32 15.80 -4.37
N ALA A 50 21.30 16.66 -4.11
CA ALA A 50 21.27 17.59 -2.98
C ALA A 50 21.26 19.02 -3.49
N ARG A 51 20.55 19.89 -2.78
CA ARG A 51 20.47 21.33 -3.04
C ARG A 51 20.91 22.08 -1.78
N ARG A 52 21.67 23.16 -1.97
CA ARG A 52 22.12 24.03 -0.87
C ARG A 52 21.42 25.37 -0.93
N TYR A 53 20.93 25.82 0.22
CA TYR A 53 20.29 27.12 0.39
C TYR A 53 21.18 27.99 1.25
N HIS A 54 21.53 29.16 0.70
CA HIS A 54 22.48 30.07 1.31
C HIS A 54 21.77 31.34 1.75
N TRP A 55 21.88 31.64 3.03
CA TRP A 55 21.36 32.85 3.65
C TRP A 55 22.50 33.67 4.22
N LEU A 56 22.38 34.98 4.08
CA LEU A 56 23.32 35.96 4.61
C LEU A 56 22.52 37.01 5.38
N SER A 57 22.92 37.31 6.62
CA SER A 57 22.26 38.36 7.42
C SER A 57 22.46 39.75 6.83
N GLU A 58 23.58 39.94 6.13
CA GLU A 58 23.91 41.18 5.45
C GLU A 58 22.97 41.41 4.26
N GLY A 59 22.27 42.54 4.25
CA GLY A 59 21.31 42.88 3.20
C GLY A 59 19.94 42.18 3.32
N LEU A 60 19.73 41.32 4.32
CA LEU A 60 18.44 40.66 4.54
C LEU A 60 17.40 41.67 5.05
N THR A 61 16.42 42.00 4.20
CA THR A 61 15.32 42.91 4.52
C THR A 61 14.03 42.18 4.88
N SER A 62 13.87 40.94 4.42
CA SER A 62 12.69 40.10 4.63
C SER A 62 13.10 38.63 4.69
N PHE A 63 12.40 37.85 5.51
CA PHE A 63 12.56 36.39 5.54
C PHE A 63 11.71 35.67 4.48
N VAL A 64 10.79 36.37 3.83
CA VAL A 64 9.78 35.75 2.94
C VAL A 64 9.68 36.42 1.58
N ASP A 65 10.56 37.40 1.30
CA ASP A 65 10.63 38.09 0.00
C ASP A 65 12.07 38.06 -0.49
N GLN A 66 12.33 37.15 -1.43
CA GLN A 66 13.63 36.84 -2.02
C GLN A 66 14.79 36.83 -1.00
N PRO A 67 14.71 35.98 0.04
CA PRO A 67 15.62 36.08 1.18
C PRO A 67 16.97 35.37 0.96
N HIS A 68 17.05 34.46 -0.01
CA HIS A 68 18.25 33.67 -0.28
C HIS A 68 19.31 34.51 -1.00
N ALA A 69 20.55 34.42 -0.51
CA ALA A 69 21.70 34.95 -1.22
C ALA A 69 22.07 34.06 -2.42
N ALA A 70 21.89 32.74 -2.28
CA ALA A 70 22.04 31.78 -3.36
C ALA A 70 21.26 30.49 -3.07
N ILE A 71 20.86 29.80 -4.14
CA ILE A 71 20.37 28.43 -4.09
C ILE A 71 21.17 27.65 -5.13
N GLU A 72 21.95 26.69 -4.66
CA GLU A 72 22.87 25.92 -5.48
C GLU A 72 22.34 24.50 -5.68
N GLY A 73 22.10 24.11 -6.93
CA GLY A 73 21.62 22.80 -7.33
C GLY A 73 21.08 22.82 -8.76
N GLU A 74 20.76 21.65 -9.30
CA GLU A 74 20.16 21.57 -10.63
C GLU A 74 18.74 22.15 -10.64
N ALA A 75 18.38 22.79 -11.75
CA ALA A 75 17.03 23.32 -11.93
C ALA A 75 16.03 22.15 -12.09
N GLN A 76 14.89 22.26 -11.43
CA GLN A 76 13.77 21.32 -11.60
C GLN A 76 12.53 22.13 -11.97
N GLY A 77 11.84 21.71 -13.03
CA GLY A 77 10.81 22.45 -13.76
C GLY A 77 10.03 23.53 -12.99
N GLU A 78 8.76 23.26 -12.71
CA GLU A 78 7.89 24.19 -11.98
C GLU A 78 7.84 23.82 -10.50
N ILE A 79 7.98 24.82 -9.64
CA ILE A 79 7.95 24.67 -8.18
C ILE A 79 7.02 25.73 -7.57
N VAL A 80 6.49 25.45 -6.38
CA VAL A 80 5.78 26.48 -5.62
C VAL A 80 6.79 27.26 -4.79
N ASN A 81 7.00 28.52 -5.17
CA ASN A 81 7.92 29.43 -4.49
C ASN A 81 7.14 30.62 -3.89
N LEU A 82 6.75 30.49 -2.63
CA LEU A 82 6.12 31.57 -1.88
C LEU A 82 7.11 32.63 -1.42
N THR A 83 8.43 32.45 -1.61
CA THR A 83 9.41 33.51 -1.32
C THR A 83 9.68 34.41 -2.52
N ASP A 84 9.16 34.09 -3.71
CA ASP A 84 9.26 34.96 -4.88
C ASP A 84 8.53 36.30 -4.62
N ARG A 85 9.08 37.41 -5.11
CA ARG A 85 8.48 38.73 -4.92
C ARG A 85 7.08 38.82 -5.55
N ARG A 86 6.85 38.08 -6.64
CA ARG A 86 5.55 37.98 -7.31
C ARG A 86 4.49 37.28 -6.47
N ALA A 87 4.90 36.48 -5.48
CA ALA A 87 4.00 35.75 -4.59
C ALA A 87 3.45 36.60 -3.43
N GLU A 88 3.75 37.91 -3.35
CA GLU A 88 3.24 38.79 -2.28
C GLU A 88 1.73 38.71 -2.12
N LYS A 89 0.98 38.84 -3.22
CA LYS A 89 -0.48 38.75 -3.19
C LYS A 89 -0.98 37.39 -2.70
N ALA A 90 -0.27 36.32 -3.04
CA ALA A 90 -0.62 34.97 -2.60
C ALA A 90 -0.39 34.82 -1.08
N ARG A 91 0.74 35.30 -0.56
CA ARG A 91 1.03 35.31 0.88
C ARG A 91 -0.02 36.13 1.65
N SER A 92 -0.31 37.34 1.19
CA SER A 92 -1.30 38.23 1.81
C SER A 92 -2.71 37.63 1.76
N GLY A 93 -3.09 37.06 0.61
CA GLY A 93 -4.38 36.39 0.43
C GLY A 93 -4.55 35.13 1.31
N GLN A 94 -3.50 34.33 1.52
CA GLN A 94 -3.55 33.17 2.42
C GLN A 94 -3.85 33.59 3.87
N VAL A 95 -3.21 34.67 4.35
CA VAL A 95 -3.46 35.19 5.69
C VAL A 95 -4.86 35.78 5.81
N GLU A 96 -5.33 36.48 4.78
CA GLU A 96 -6.68 37.04 4.74
C GLU A 96 -7.76 35.95 4.73
N LEU A 97 -7.54 34.88 3.95
CA LEU A 97 -8.42 33.71 3.92
C LEU A 97 -8.60 33.10 5.31
N LEU A 98 -7.49 32.89 6.04
CA LEU A 98 -7.52 32.35 7.41
C LEU A 98 -8.20 33.28 8.43
N LYS A 99 -8.23 34.59 8.17
CA LYS A 99 -8.92 35.57 9.04
C LYS A 99 -10.40 35.70 8.75
N THR A 100 -10.81 35.44 7.50
CA THR A 100 -12.16 35.73 7.00
C THR A 100 -13.02 34.48 6.84
N MET A 101 -12.41 33.30 6.77
CA MET A 101 -13.11 32.03 6.57
C MET A 101 -12.80 31.05 7.70
N SER A 102 -13.82 30.28 8.11
CA SER A 102 -13.62 29.17 9.03
C SER A 102 -12.93 28.00 8.32
N PRO A 103 -12.23 27.11 9.05
CA PRO A 103 -11.59 25.93 8.46
C PRO A 103 -12.57 25.07 7.63
N GLU A 104 -13.81 24.92 8.08
CA GLU A 104 -14.85 24.15 7.38
C GLU A 104 -15.22 24.80 6.04
N LYS A 105 -15.29 26.14 6.02
CA LYS A 105 -15.58 26.88 4.80
C LYS A 105 -14.41 26.78 3.81
N ILE A 106 -13.18 26.86 4.29
CA ILE A 106 -11.98 26.66 3.47
C ILE A 106 -11.99 25.27 2.83
N LEU A 107 -12.28 24.22 3.61
CA LEU A 107 -12.40 22.85 3.10
C LEU A 107 -13.52 22.70 2.06
N THR A 108 -14.63 23.42 2.25
CA THR A 108 -15.75 23.40 1.30
C THR A 108 -15.38 24.06 -0.02
N GLU A 109 -14.75 25.25 0.01
CA GLU A 109 -14.28 25.92 -1.20
C GLU A 109 -13.16 25.13 -1.88
N LEU A 110 -12.26 24.52 -1.10
CA LEU A 110 -11.21 23.64 -1.63
C LEU A 110 -11.82 22.43 -2.34
N ALA A 111 -12.86 21.80 -1.79
CA ALA A 111 -13.55 20.67 -2.43
C ALA A 111 -14.27 21.05 -3.75
N VAL A 112 -14.54 22.33 -3.98
CA VAL A 112 -15.11 22.85 -5.24
C VAL A 112 -14.00 23.12 -6.28
N LEU A 113 -12.82 23.56 -5.82
CA LEU A 113 -11.67 23.91 -6.66
C LEU A 113 -10.77 22.72 -6.98
N GLU A 114 -10.65 21.79 -6.05
CA GLU A 114 -10.06 20.49 -6.32
C GLU A 114 -10.93 19.83 -7.37
N PRO A 115 -10.35 19.33 -8.48
CA PRO A 115 -11.09 18.42 -9.30
C PRO A 115 -11.60 17.33 -8.36
N LYS A 116 -12.93 17.14 -8.34
CA LYS A 116 -13.54 15.96 -7.74
C LYS A 116 -12.62 14.81 -8.11
N PRO A 117 -12.03 14.07 -7.16
CA PRO A 117 -11.11 13.01 -7.54
C PRO A 117 -11.86 12.20 -8.57
N GLU A 118 -11.34 12.17 -9.80
CA GLU A 118 -11.70 11.11 -10.70
C GLU A 118 -11.56 9.86 -9.83
N PRO A 119 -12.59 8.99 -9.72
CA PRO A 119 -12.47 7.78 -8.94
C PRO A 119 -11.14 7.19 -9.36
N GLU A 120 -10.20 7.07 -8.41
CA GLU A 120 -8.80 6.77 -8.74
C GLU A 120 -8.85 5.71 -9.85
N PRO A 121 -8.38 6.00 -11.08
CA PRO A 121 -8.14 4.91 -11.99
C PRO A 121 -7.20 4.04 -11.18
N ALA A 122 -7.70 2.86 -10.78
CA ALA A 122 -6.99 1.95 -9.90
C ALA A 122 -5.54 2.00 -10.34
N ALA A 123 -4.63 2.40 -9.45
CA ALA A 123 -3.22 2.41 -9.77
C ALA A 123 -2.87 0.98 -10.19
N GLN A 124 -2.92 0.71 -11.48
CA GLN A 124 -2.04 -0.21 -12.13
C GLN A 124 -0.73 0.56 -12.21
N PRO A 125 0.27 0.26 -11.39
CA PRO A 125 1.62 0.57 -11.79
C PRO A 125 1.88 -0.29 -13.03
N MET A 126 1.73 0.32 -14.20
CA MET A 126 2.59 -0.03 -15.33
C MET A 126 3.97 0.57 -15.00
N LEU A 127 4.73 -0.09 -14.14
CA LEU A 127 6.17 0.12 -14.00
C LEU A 127 6.88 -1.24 -14.11
N PRO A 128 8.07 -1.29 -14.75
CA PRO A 128 8.87 -2.51 -14.90
C PRO A 128 9.46 -3.02 -13.57
N ASN A 129 9.27 -2.31 -12.46
CA ASN A 129 9.87 -2.60 -11.17
C ASN A 129 8.80 -2.80 -10.09
N LEU A 130 8.79 -3.99 -9.50
CA LEU A 130 7.95 -4.38 -8.38
C LEU A 130 8.53 -3.78 -7.07
N VAL A 131 7.82 -2.84 -6.44
CA VAL A 131 8.18 -2.29 -5.13
C VAL A 131 7.43 -3.07 -4.05
N MET A 132 8.15 -3.85 -3.23
CA MET A 132 7.59 -4.64 -2.14
C MET A 132 8.09 -4.11 -0.79
N PRO A 133 7.33 -4.31 0.30
CA PRO A 133 7.81 -4.05 1.64
C PRO A 133 9.08 -4.85 1.97
N ALA A 134 9.92 -4.32 2.86
CA ALA A 134 11.14 -5.00 3.31
C ALA A 134 10.87 -6.24 4.20
N HIS A 135 9.61 -6.47 4.57
CA HIS A 135 9.21 -7.57 5.44
C HIS A 135 8.47 -8.64 4.62
N HIS A 136 8.60 -9.89 5.08
CA HIS A 136 8.04 -11.06 4.43
C HIS A 136 6.72 -11.50 5.08
N ASP A 137 6.51 -11.12 6.35
CA ASP A 137 5.34 -11.53 7.11
C ASP A 137 4.07 -10.86 6.58
N VAL A 138 2.99 -11.63 6.48
CA VAL A 138 1.69 -11.10 6.08
C VAL A 138 0.98 -10.60 7.33
N ARG A 139 0.69 -9.29 7.35
CA ARG A 139 0.06 -8.61 8.49
C ARG A 139 -1.40 -8.34 8.22
N GLU A 140 -2.16 -8.09 9.28
CA GLU A 140 -3.56 -7.65 9.15
C GLU A 140 -3.68 -6.30 8.42
N SER A 141 -2.65 -5.45 8.48
CA SER A 141 -2.60 -4.21 7.71
C SER A 141 -2.56 -4.43 6.19
N ASP A 142 -2.11 -5.61 5.75
CA ASP A 142 -1.93 -5.93 4.33
C ASP A 142 -3.18 -6.60 3.73
N ILE A 143 -4.21 -6.83 4.55
CA ILE A 143 -5.40 -7.60 4.21
C ILE A 143 -6.67 -6.85 4.63
N VAL A 144 -7.61 -6.73 3.71
CA VAL A 144 -9.00 -6.36 4.06
C VAL A 144 -9.67 -7.58 4.68
N MET A 145 -9.66 -7.67 6.01
CA MET A 145 -10.13 -8.85 6.75
C MET A 145 -11.56 -9.29 6.38
N ARG A 146 -12.47 -8.35 6.10
CA ARG A 146 -13.84 -8.70 5.66
C ARG A 146 -13.88 -9.47 4.35
N ARG A 147 -12.99 -9.18 3.41
CA ARG A 147 -12.89 -9.90 2.13
C ARG A 147 -12.35 -11.30 2.35
N LEU A 148 -11.33 -11.44 3.20
CA LEU A 148 -10.82 -12.74 3.61
C LEU A 148 -11.92 -13.58 4.26
N HIS A 149 -12.67 -13.03 5.21
CA HIS A 149 -13.81 -13.71 5.82
C HIS A 149 -14.89 -14.07 4.79
N GLY A 150 -15.16 -13.19 3.82
CA GLY A 150 -16.07 -13.46 2.71
C GLY A 150 -15.68 -14.70 1.90
N ASN A 151 -14.40 -14.81 1.53
CA ASN A 151 -13.87 -15.95 0.78
C ASN A 151 -13.96 -17.25 1.59
N ILE A 152 -13.68 -17.18 2.90
CA ILE A 152 -13.77 -18.33 3.80
C ILE A 152 -15.23 -18.78 3.95
N ALA A 153 -16.14 -17.85 4.21
CA ALA A 153 -17.55 -18.16 4.42
C ALA A 153 -18.23 -18.65 3.15
N SER A 154 -17.88 -18.10 1.98
CA SER A 154 -18.37 -18.61 0.70
C SER A 154 -17.99 -20.07 0.48
N ALA A 155 -16.76 -20.46 0.83
CA ALA A 155 -16.33 -21.85 0.74
C ALA A 155 -17.09 -22.78 1.70
N ILE A 156 -17.42 -22.31 2.90
CA ILE A 156 -18.16 -23.08 3.91
C ILE A 156 -19.65 -23.21 3.56
N GLU A 157 -20.30 -22.11 3.19
CA GLU A 157 -21.75 -22.05 3.01
C GLU A 157 -22.21 -22.42 1.60
N SER A 158 -21.49 -21.95 0.58
CA SER A 158 -21.87 -22.12 -0.82
C SER A 158 -21.18 -23.32 -1.46
N GLY A 159 -20.00 -23.72 -0.96
CA GLY A 159 -19.28 -24.94 -1.39
C GLY A 159 -20.19 -26.16 -1.54
N PRO A 160 -20.97 -26.56 -0.52
CA PRO A 160 -21.86 -27.72 -0.60
C PRO A 160 -23.09 -27.56 -1.51
N LYS A 161 -23.56 -26.33 -1.78
CA LYS A 161 -24.84 -26.08 -2.46
C LYS A 161 -24.68 -25.80 -3.95
N ASP A 162 -23.66 -25.03 -4.32
CA ASP A 162 -23.45 -24.55 -5.68
C ASP A 162 -22.38 -25.33 -6.45
N PHE A 163 -21.65 -26.22 -5.77
CA PHE A 163 -20.53 -26.97 -6.32
C PHE A 163 -20.64 -28.50 -6.22
N PRO A 164 -21.81 -29.15 -6.38
CA PRO A 164 -21.87 -30.61 -6.42
C PRO A 164 -20.85 -31.21 -7.39
N GLU A 165 -20.71 -30.64 -8.58
CA GLU A 165 -19.78 -31.11 -9.63
C GLU A 165 -18.31 -30.97 -9.22
N LEU A 166 -17.96 -29.91 -8.50
CA LEU A 166 -16.61 -29.69 -7.99
C LEU A 166 -16.28 -30.63 -6.83
N LEU A 167 -17.24 -30.88 -5.95
CA LEU A 167 -17.10 -31.81 -4.82
C LEU A 167 -17.04 -33.26 -5.29
N LEU A 168 -17.60 -33.56 -6.46
CA LEU A 168 -17.48 -34.86 -7.13
C LEU A 168 -16.10 -35.07 -7.77
N VAL A 169 -15.27 -34.03 -7.88
CA VAL A 169 -13.87 -34.19 -8.30
C VAL A 169 -13.10 -34.86 -7.16
N PRO A 170 -12.52 -36.06 -7.38
CA PRO A 170 -11.78 -36.75 -6.34
C PRO A 170 -10.65 -35.89 -5.78
N GLY A 171 -10.56 -35.83 -4.45
CA GLY A 171 -9.58 -35.00 -3.74
C GLY A 171 -10.09 -33.60 -3.36
N VAL A 172 -11.18 -33.10 -3.93
CA VAL A 172 -11.70 -31.77 -3.54
C VAL A 172 -12.34 -31.81 -2.16
N GLY A 173 -11.55 -31.41 -1.15
CA GLY A 173 -12.01 -31.22 0.23
C GLY A 173 -12.35 -29.77 0.57
N PRO A 174 -12.87 -29.52 1.79
CA PRO A 174 -13.21 -28.16 2.26
C PRO A 174 -12.06 -27.16 2.14
N ARG A 175 -10.82 -27.59 2.38
CA ARG A 175 -9.63 -26.74 2.27
C ARG A 175 -9.33 -26.33 0.83
N THR A 176 -9.63 -27.21 -0.12
CA THR A 176 -9.47 -27.00 -1.56
C THR A 176 -10.55 -26.06 -2.09
N VAL A 177 -11.79 -26.21 -1.63
CA VAL A 177 -12.87 -25.24 -1.92
C VAL A 177 -12.51 -23.84 -1.39
N ARG A 178 -11.94 -23.75 -0.19
CA ARG A 178 -11.45 -22.48 0.38
C ARG A 178 -10.34 -21.85 -0.46
N ALA A 179 -9.40 -22.65 -0.97
CA ALA A 179 -8.37 -22.17 -1.88
C ALA A 179 -8.98 -21.68 -3.21
N LEU A 180 -9.94 -22.44 -3.76
CA LEU A 180 -10.64 -22.10 -4.99
C LEU A 180 -11.47 -20.82 -4.85
N ALA A 181 -12.01 -20.49 -3.66
CA ALA A 181 -12.70 -19.23 -3.44
C ALA A 181 -11.78 -18.03 -3.63
N MET A 182 -10.59 -18.07 -3.03
CA MET A 182 -9.57 -17.04 -3.20
C MET A 182 -9.06 -16.97 -4.64
N VAL A 183 -8.82 -18.12 -5.30
CA VAL A 183 -8.40 -18.17 -6.70
C VAL A 183 -9.50 -17.65 -7.63
N SER A 184 -10.76 -17.95 -7.35
CA SER A 184 -11.89 -17.49 -8.18
C SER A 184 -11.98 -15.97 -8.23
N GLU A 185 -11.66 -15.30 -7.12
CA GLU A 185 -11.57 -13.84 -7.06
C GLU A 185 -10.35 -13.32 -7.84
N VAL A 186 -9.25 -14.07 -7.94
CA VAL A 186 -8.13 -13.72 -8.86
C VAL A 186 -8.56 -13.80 -10.32
N VAL A 187 -9.37 -14.80 -10.69
CA VAL A 187 -9.77 -15.05 -12.09
C VAL A 187 -10.96 -14.16 -12.52
N HIS A 188 -11.91 -13.90 -11.63
CA HIS A 188 -13.19 -13.23 -11.93
C HIS A 188 -13.39 -11.89 -11.16
N GLY A 189 -12.46 -11.55 -10.28
CA GLY A 189 -12.43 -10.29 -9.53
C GLY A 189 -12.36 -9.06 -10.42
N ALA A 190 -13.00 -7.98 -9.97
CA ALA A 190 -12.80 -6.67 -10.57
C ALA A 190 -11.42 -6.10 -10.17
N PRO A 191 -10.72 -5.34 -11.04
CA PRO A 191 -9.35 -4.88 -10.80
C PRO A 191 -9.11 -4.17 -9.45
N TYR A 192 -10.09 -3.40 -8.96
CA TYR A 192 -9.99 -2.70 -7.67
C TYR A 192 -9.91 -3.64 -6.45
N ARG A 193 -10.15 -4.95 -6.60
CA ARG A 193 -10.08 -5.93 -5.50
C ARG A 193 -8.68 -6.46 -5.23
N PHE A 194 -7.71 -6.05 -6.06
CA PHE A 194 -6.31 -6.46 -5.95
C PHE A 194 -5.45 -5.46 -5.19
N PHE A 195 -6.04 -4.47 -4.49
CA PHE A 195 -5.26 -3.53 -3.66
C PHE A 195 -4.69 -4.20 -2.40
N ASP A 196 -5.24 -5.34 -1.95
CA ASP A 196 -4.74 -6.13 -0.83
C ASP A 196 -4.29 -7.54 -1.29
N PRO A 197 -3.26 -7.63 -2.14
CA PRO A 197 -2.87 -8.89 -2.80
C PRO A 197 -2.33 -9.93 -1.82
N ALA A 198 -1.86 -9.51 -0.64
CA ALA A 198 -1.37 -10.40 0.41
C ALA A 198 -2.44 -11.41 0.86
N ARG A 199 -3.74 -11.07 0.74
CA ARG A 199 -4.87 -11.98 1.02
C ARG A 199 -4.74 -13.31 0.27
N PHE A 200 -4.35 -13.27 -1.01
CA PHE A 200 -4.34 -14.47 -1.85
C PHE A 200 -3.25 -15.47 -1.46
N SER A 201 -2.22 -15.03 -0.72
CA SER A 201 -1.22 -15.93 -0.16
C SER A 201 -1.82 -16.92 0.86
N LEU A 202 -2.97 -16.59 1.47
CA LEU A 202 -3.68 -17.51 2.37
C LEU A 202 -4.36 -18.68 1.65
N ALA A 203 -4.43 -18.66 0.31
CA ALA A 203 -4.92 -19.82 -0.43
C ALA A 203 -3.95 -21.01 -0.30
N HIS A 204 -2.65 -20.72 -0.36
CA HIS A 204 -1.61 -21.72 -0.60
C HIS A 204 -0.31 -21.50 0.18
N GLY A 205 -0.27 -20.55 1.12
CA GLY A 205 0.91 -20.26 1.92
C GLY A 205 2.07 -19.68 1.10
N GLY A 206 3.26 -19.76 1.68
CA GLY A 206 4.50 -19.26 1.12
C GLY A 206 5.66 -20.24 1.31
N LYS A 207 6.61 -20.20 0.38
CA LYS A 207 7.80 -21.06 0.40
C LYS A 207 8.70 -20.81 1.61
N ASP A 208 8.62 -19.65 2.23
CA ASP A 208 9.37 -19.21 3.41
C ASP A 208 8.53 -19.26 4.69
N ARG A 209 7.41 -20.00 4.68
CA ARG A 209 6.43 -20.13 5.78
C ARG A 209 5.62 -18.87 6.10
N HIS A 210 5.62 -17.86 5.22
CA HIS A 210 4.77 -16.68 5.38
C HIS A 210 3.67 -16.68 4.31
N PRO A 211 2.37 -16.75 4.67
CA PRO A 211 1.83 -16.80 6.03
C PRO A 211 1.99 -18.18 6.72
N PHE A 212 2.07 -19.26 5.95
CA PHE A 212 2.31 -20.63 6.43
C PHE A 212 2.97 -21.45 5.30
N PRO A 213 3.58 -22.62 5.58
CA PRO A 213 4.21 -23.49 4.58
C PRO A 213 3.23 -23.93 3.48
N VAL A 214 3.72 -24.12 2.26
CA VAL A 214 2.87 -24.47 1.11
C VAL A 214 2.21 -25.84 1.34
N PRO A 215 0.87 -25.95 1.40
CA PRO A 215 0.17 -27.21 1.57
C PRO A 215 0.07 -27.91 0.21
N LEU A 216 1.08 -28.72 -0.14
CA LEU A 216 1.22 -29.27 -1.50
C LEU A 216 0.02 -30.08 -1.97
N LYS A 217 -0.64 -30.84 -1.08
CA LYS A 217 -1.83 -31.63 -1.47
C LYS A 217 -2.96 -30.72 -1.98
N VAL A 218 -3.24 -29.65 -1.24
CA VAL A 218 -4.27 -28.66 -1.59
C VAL A 218 -3.86 -27.89 -2.84
N TYR A 219 -2.56 -27.58 -2.98
CA TYR A 219 -2.00 -26.90 -4.15
C TYR A 219 -2.25 -27.71 -5.43
N ASP A 220 -1.90 -28.99 -5.40
CA ASP A 220 -2.05 -29.91 -6.54
C ASP A 220 -3.53 -30.14 -6.89
N GLU A 221 -4.40 -30.31 -5.90
CA GLU A 221 -5.84 -30.44 -6.12
C GLU A 221 -6.45 -29.17 -6.74
N THR A 222 -6.04 -27.99 -6.26
CA THR A 222 -6.48 -26.71 -6.84
C THR A 222 -6.07 -26.61 -8.32
N ILE A 223 -4.83 -26.96 -8.64
CA ILE A 223 -4.34 -26.99 -10.03
C ILE A 223 -5.12 -27.98 -10.88
N SER A 224 -5.37 -29.17 -10.36
CA SER A 224 -6.12 -30.22 -11.07
C SER A 224 -7.51 -29.74 -11.46
N VAL A 225 -8.21 -29.13 -10.52
CA VAL A 225 -9.55 -28.55 -10.73
C VAL A 225 -9.52 -27.45 -11.79
N LEU A 226 -8.59 -26.50 -11.71
CA LEU A 226 -8.50 -25.42 -12.70
C LEU A 226 -8.16 -25.95 -14.10
N LYS A 227 -7.26 -26.94 -14.20
CA LYS A 227 -6.93 -27.60 -15.47
C LYS A 227 -8.13 -28.32 -16.05
N SER A 228 -8.90 -29.03 -15.24
CA SER A 228 -10.16 -29.66 -15.64
C SER A 228 -11.14 -28.61 -16.18
N ALA A 229 -11.38 -27.54 -15.42
CA ALA A 229 -12.35 -26.51 -15.77
C ALA A 229 -12.02 -25.83 -17.10
N VAL A 230 -10.76 -25.45 -17.29
CA VAL A 230 -10.28 -24.87 -18.56
C VAL A 230 -10.35 -25.88 -19.71
N GLY A 231 -10.01 -27.14 -19.46
CA GLY A 231 -10.07 -28.21 -20.45
C GLY A 231 -11.50 -28.46 -20.94
N LYS A 232 -12.45 -28.58 -20.02
CA LYS A 232 -13.88 -28.79 -20.31
C LYS A 232 -14.50 -27.57 -21.00
N ALA A 233 -14.15 -26.35 -20.58
CA ALA A 233 -14.65 -25.13 -21.19
C ALA A 233 -14.27 -25.00 -22.67
N LYS A 234 -13.06 -25.42 -23.05
CA LYS A 234 -12.64 -25.50 -24.46
C LYS A 234 -13.48 -26.46 -25.30
N LEU A 235 -14.15 -27.42 -24.66
CA LEU A 235 -15.05 -28.39 -25.28
C LEU A 235 -16.53 -27.96 -25.18
N GLY A 236 -16.79 -26.69 -24.80
CA GLY A 236 -18.14 -26.15 -24.65
C GLY A 236 -18.85 -26.50 -23.34
N ARG A 237 -18.13 -27.11 -22.37
CA ARG A 237 -18.66 -27.49 -21.05
C ARG A 237 -18.15 -26.51 -19.99
N SER A 238 -18.96 -25.51 -19.65
CA SER A 238 -18.58 -24.39 -18.80
C SER A 238 -18.97 -24.54 -17.33
N GLU A 239 -19.54 -25.68 -16.92
CA GLU A 239 -20.16 -25.84 -15.60
C GLU A 239 -19.16 -25.58 -14.45
N GLU A 240 -17.93 -26.09 -14.57
CA GLU A 240 -16.88 -25.87 -13.57
C GLU A 240 -16.39 -24.41 -13.54
N LEU A 241 -16.30 -23.72 -14.68
CA LEU A 241 -15.94 -22.29 -14.72
C LEU A 241 -17.08 -21.41 -14.17
N GLU A 242 -18.32 -21.76 -14.46
CA GLU A 242 -19.49 -21.08 -13.91
C GLU A 242 -19.60 -21.29 -12.40
N ALA A 243 -19.23 -22.47 -11.91
CA ALA A 243 -19.09 -22.72 -10.48
C ALA A 243 -18.05 -21.76 -9.87
N LEU A 244 -16.84 -21.67 -10.42
CA LEU A 244 -15.82 -20.74 -9.93
C LEU A 244 -16.31 -19.28 -9.94
N ARG A 245 -16.99 -18.84 -11.00
CA ARG A 245 -17.58 -17.49 -11.04
C ARG A 245 -18.65 -17.29 -9.96
N ARG A 246 -19.48 -18.29 -9.68
CA ARG A 246 -20.45 -18.23 -8.57
C ARG A 246 -19.73 -18.10 -7.23
N LEU A 247 -18.61 -18.77 -7.02
CA LEU A 247 -17.83 -18.70 -5.76
C LEU A 247 -17.36 -17.28 -5.45
N ASP A 248 -16.87 -16.56 -6.45
CA ASP A 248 -16.52 -15.15 -6.34
C ASP A 248 -17.77 -14.28 -6.05
N GLY A 249 -18.89 -14.53 -6.73
CA GLY A 249 -20.16 -13.83 -6.48
C GLY A 249 -20.67 -14.02 -5.04
N GLU A 250 -20.61 -15.25 -4.54
CA GLU A 250 -20.98 -15.61 -3.17
C GLU A 250 -20.05 -14.97 -2.14
N SER A 251 -18.75 -14.97 -2.40
CA SER A 251 -17.74 -14.33 -1.53
C SER A 251 -18.03 -12.83 -1.35
N ARG A 252 -18.39 -12.14 -2.44
CA ARG A 252 -18.80 -10.72 -2.42
C ARG A 252 -20.11 -10.49 -1.67
N ARG A 253 -21.03 -11.46 -1.71
CA ARG A 253 -22.26 -11.40 -0.94
C ARG A 253 -21.95 -11.50 0.55
N MET A 254 -21.19 -12.53 0.96
CA MET A 254 -20.86 -12.79 2.36
C MET A 254 -20.04 -11.67 3.01
N GLU A 255 -19.14 -11.02 2.27
CA GLU A 255 -18.31 -9.88 2.73
C GLU A 255 -19.12 -8.79 3.47
N ARG A 256 -20.38 -8.58 3.10
CA ARG A 256 -21.23 -7.53 3.68
C ARG A 256 -21.61 -7.76 5.14
N TYR A 257 -21.63 -9.02 5.59
CA TYR A 257 -22.18 -9.40 6.89
C TYR A 257 -21.23 -10.25 7.73
N VAL A 258 -20.25 -10.89 7.10
CA VAL A 258 -19.42 -11.87 7.78
C VAL A 258 -18.36 -11.22 8.65
N THR A 259 -18.20 -11.77 9.84
CA THR A 259 -17.04 -11.59 10.71
C THR A 259 -16.41 -12.95 10.95
N GLY A 260 -15.15 -12.97 11.38
CA GLY A 260 -14.43 -14.20 11.54
C GLY A 260 -13.20 -14.05 12.42
N PRO A 261 -12.42 -15.13 12.56
CA PRO A 261 -11.20 -15.13 13.37
C PRO A 261 -10.18 -14.10 12.87
N SER A 262 -9.31 -13.67 13.78
CA SER A 262 -8.14 -12.85 13.46
C SER A 262 -7.21 -13.54 12.46
N LEU A 263 -6.37 -12.78 11.78
CA LEU A 263 -5.38 -13.36 10.86
C LEU A 263 -4.45 -14.33 11.61
N LYS A 264 -4.07 -13.98 12.83
CA LYS A 264 -3.22 -14.81 13.70
C LYS A 264 -3.84 -16.17 13.97
N GLU A 265 -5.14 -16.23 14.27
CA GLU A 265 -5.86 -17.49 14.50
C GLU A 265 -5.97 -18.32 13.21
N ILE A 266 -6.24 -17.68 12.07
CA ILE A 266 -6.28 -18.34 10.77
C ILE A 266 -4.93 -18.99 10.47
N VAL A 267 -3.84 -18.22 10.60
CA VAL A 267 -2.49 -18.69 10.33
C VAL A 267 -2.07 -19.80 11.30
N ALA A 268 -2.39 -19.67 12.59
CA ALA A 268 -2.11 -20.71 13.58
C ALA A 268 -2.80 -22.05 13.22
N GLY A 269 -4.06 -22.00 12.78
CA GLY A 269 -4.77 -23.19 12.33
C GLY A 269 -4.15 -23.86 11.10
N GLU A 270 -3.66 -23.06 10.14
CA GLU A 270 -2.98 -23.57 8.94
C GLU A 270 -1.61 -24.17 9.27
N MET A 271 -0.88 -23.56 10.20
CA MET A 271 0.39 -24.10 10.73
C MET A 271 0.18 -25.45 11.42
N ASP A 272 -0.84 -25.56 12.27
CA ASP A 272 -1.14 -26.79 13.02
C ASP A 272 -1.47 -27.97 12.09
N GLN A 273 -2.13 -27.69 10.97
CA GLN A 273 -2.54 -28.70 9.98
C GLN A 273 -1.50 -28.94 8.88
N SER A 274 -0.41 -28.17 8.84
CA SER A 274 0.51 -28.14 7.70
C SER A 274 1.06 -29.52 7.34
N HIS A 275 1.49 -30.31 8.33
CA HIS A 275 1.98 -31.68 8.13
C HIS A 275 0.95 -32.61 7.46
N LEU A 276 -0.33 -32.49 7.82
CA LEU A 276 -1.42 -33.31 7.22
C LEU A 276 -1.61 -32.98 5.74
N LEU A 277 -1.39 -31.71 5.38
CA LEU A 277 -1.59 -31.18 4.04
C LEU A 277 -0.35 -31.27 3.15
N GLY A 278 0.72 -31.93 3.61
CA GLY A 278 1.99 -32.00 2.88
C GLY A 278 2.71 -30.66 2.86
N GLY A 279 2.67 -29.95 3.98
CA GLY A 279 3.35 -28.67 4.20
C GLY A 279 4.82 -28.75 3.80
N ARG A 280 5.22 -27.85 2.90
CA ARG A 280 6.59 -27.75 2.42
C ARG A 280 7.04 -26.31 2.36
N SER A 281 8.26 -26.07 2.84
CA SER A 281 8.96 -24.80 2.74
C SER A 281 10.38 -25.01 2.20
N VAL A 282 11.13 -23.93 2.03
CA VAL A 282 12.57 -23.99 1.73
C VAL A 282 13.36 -24.66 2.86
N PHE A 283 12.78 -24.78 4.06
CA PHE A 283 13.36 -25.45 5.22
C PHE A 283 13.07 -26.95 5.26
N GLY A 284 12.26 -27.48 4.32
CA GLY A 284 11.94 -28.89 4.23
C GLY A 284 10.45 -29.18 4.40
N TRP A 285 10.16 -30.42 4.81
CA TRP A 285 8.81 -30.88 5.10
C TRP A 285 8.41 -30.51 6.53
N GLU A 286 7.17 -30.10 6.70
CA GLU A 286 6.64 -29.79 8.02
C GLU A 286 6.36 -31.08 8.79
N GLY A 287 7.03 -31.23 9.93
CA GLY A 287 6.88 -32.37 10.82
C GLY A 287 5.63 -32.25 11.70
N THR A 288 5.21 -33.38 12.29
CA THR A 288 4.27 -33.37 13.41
C THR A 288 4.93 -32.68 14.60
N LYS A 289 4.21 -31.76 15.30
CA LYS A 289 4.70 -31.14 16.55
C LYS A 289 5.19 -32.26 17.49
N GLY A 290 6.51 -32.33 17.73
CA GLY A 290 7.18 -33.40 18.46
C GLY A 290 8.40 -34.03 17.78
N SER A 291 8.84 -33.54 16.61
CA SER A 291 10.02 -34.07 15.89
C SER A 291 11.28 -33.20 15.98
N GLU A 292 11.28 -32.13 16.80
CA GLU A 292 12.44 -31.25 17.04
C GLU A 292 13.25 -31.60 18.31
N GLU A 293 13.14 -32.83 18.82
CA GLU A 293 14.11 -33.41 19.75
C GLU A 293 14.67 -34.73 19.17
N ALA A 294 15.61 -34.61 18.23
CA ALA A 294 16.59 -35.65 17.89
C ALA A 294 17.77 -35.05 17.11
#